data_AF-A0A9W6T1E1-F1
#
_entry.id   AF-A0A9W6T1E1-F1
#
_cell.length_a   1.000
_cell.length_b   1.000
_cell.length_c   1.000
_cell.angle_alpha   90.00
_cell.angle_beta   90.00
_cell.angle_gamma   90.00
#
_symmetry.space_group_name_H-M   'P 1'
#
loop_
_entity.id
_entity.type
_entity.pdbx_description
1 polymer ?
#
loop_
_entity_poly.entity_id
_entity_poly.type
_entity_poly.pdbx_seq_one_letter_code
_entity_poly.pdbx_strand_id
1 'polypeptide(L)'
;MLAVVDKPSLISQVWNAIVISMYREHLLSIDHAHRLIYEEIPYGMDGATTIRTPSFFLLNDDNKHADCEFFVRDSEAERRISFFAQSLSTSIPESVPIEAMPSFTVLIPHYSEKIILSLREIIKEDAHSKMSLLEYLKQIFPHEWKFFVADTKILTNESSEIDDDKQENYMQSAIDDLPLYCVGYKSSAPEYSLRTRIWASLRTQTLYRTVSGMMNYQRAIKTLHRIENPEVLDLHGDGYAVDDYLTFFGN
;
A
#
# COMPACT_ATOMS: atom_id res chain seq x y z
N MET A 1 14.48 -17.68 28.86
CA MET A 1 15.10 -18.26 27.66
C MET A 1 14.78 -17.28 26.56
N LEU A 2 15.72 -16.40 26.19
CA LEU A 2 15.50 -15.38 25.17
C LEU A 2 15.18 -16.10 23.86
N ALA A 3 14.01 -15.83 23.29
CA ALA A 3 13.66 -16.34 21.98
C ALA A 3 14.70 -15.77 21.01
N VAL A 4 15.52 -16.62 20.40
CA VAL A 4 16.44 -16.20 19.35
C VAL A 4 15.55 -15.74 18.20
N VAL A 5 15.34 -14.43 18.06
CA VAL A 5 14.59 -13.87 16.95
C VAL A 5 15.30 -14.25 15.66
N ASP A 6 14.62 -15.05 14.85
CA ASP A 6 15.21 -15.62 13.64
C ASP A 6 15.39 -14.52 12.59
N LYS A 7 16.59 -14.40 12.01
CA LYS A 7 16.92 -13.36 11.01
C LYS A 7 15.94 -13.29 9.82
N PRO A 8 15.38 -14.40 9.31
CA PRO A 8 14.34 -14.39 8.28
C PRO A 8 13.04 -13.68 8.71
N SER A 9 12.70 -13.67 10.01
CA SER A 9 11.55 -12.93 10.55
C SER A 9 11.72 -11.43 10.51
N LEU A 10 12.95 -10.94 10.67
CA LEU A 10 13.22 -9.52 10.58
C LEU A 10 13.22 -9.03 9.12
N ILE A 11 13.74 -9.84 8.21
CA ILE A 11 13.75 -9.54 6.77
C ILE A 11 12.32 -9.53 6.20
N SER A 12 11.47 -10.47 6.64
CA SER A 12 10.08 -10.53 6.19
C SER A 12 9.30 -9.27 6.54
N GLN A 13 9.58 -8.64 7.69
CA GLN A 13 8.97 -7.37 8.09
C GLN A 13 9.32 -6.22 7.15
N VAL A 14 10.59 -6.10 6.72
CA VAL A 14 11.01 -5.07 5.75
C VAL A 14 10.29 -5.26 4.42
N TRP A 15 10.29 -6.51 3.92
CA TRP A 15 9.64 -6.83 2.66
C TRP A 15 8.14 -6.55 2.70
N ASN A 16 7.46 -7.00 3.76
CA ASN A 16 6.03 -6.76 3.95
C ASN A 16 5.73 -5.26 4.01
N ALA A 17 6.56 -4.45 4.67
CA ALA A 17 6.40 -3.00 4.70
C ALA A 17 6.48 -2.36 3.28
N ILE A 18 7.39 -2.86 2.43
CA ILE A 18 7.51 -2.42 1.03
C ILE A 18 6.25 -2.79 0.23
N VAL A 19 5.79 -4.05 0.34
CA VAL A 19 4.60 -4.54 -0.38
C VAL A 19 3.34 -3.80 0.06
N ILE A 20 3.14 -3.63 1.37
CA ILE A 20 2.00 -2.90 1.95
C ILE A 20 2.01 -1.44 1.50
N SER A 21 3.19 -0.80 1.40
CA SER A 21 3.28 0.56 0.86
C SER A 21 2.77 0.65 -0.58
N MET A 22 3.11 -0.30 -1.44
CA MET A 22 2.62 -0.33 -2.82
C MET A 22 1.12 -0.62 -2.91
N TYR A 23 0.59 -1.50 -2.04
CA TYR A 23 -0.85 -1.76 -1.93
C TYR A 23 -1.63 -0.48 -1.57
N ARG A 24 -1.15 0.30 -0.58
CA ARG A 24 -1.78 1.56 -0.14
C ARG A 24 -1.81 2.66 -1.20
N GLU A 25 -0.84 2.65 -2.12
CA GLU A 25 -0.80 3.56 -3.26
C GLU A 25 -1.66 3.06 -4.44
N HIS A 26 -2.33 1.92 -4.28
CA HIS A 26 -3.15 1.22 -5.27
C HIS A 26 -2.36 0.77 -6.50
N LEU A 27 -1.08 0.46 -6.31
CA LEU A 27 -0.23 -0.15 -7.36
C LEU A 27 -0.42 -1.67 -7.43
N LEU A 28 -0.89 -2.27 -6.34
CA LEU A 28 -1.18 -3.69 -6.21
C LEU A 28 -2.65 -3.90 -5.85
N SER A 29 -3.25 -4.98 -6.35
CA SER A 29 -4.51 -5.48 -5.78
C SER A 29 -4.26 -6.16 -4.45
N ILE A 30 -5.33 -6.41 -3.70
CA ILE A 30 -5.26 -7.22 -2.48
C ILE A 30 -4.72 -8.63 -2.78
N ASP A 31 -5.15 -9.25 -3.88
CA ASP A 31 -4.67 -10.57 -4.30
C ASP A 31 -3.17 -10.60 -4.64
N HIS A 32 -2.65 -9.53 -5.27
CA HIS A 32 -1.22 -9.41 -5.54
C HIS A 32 -0.45 -9.22 -4.23
N ALA A 33 -0.94 -8.37 -3.33
CA ALA A 33 -0.31 -8.15 -2.04
C ALA A 33 -0.22 -9.45 -1.23
N HIS A 34 -1.30 -10.24 -1.13
CA HIS A 34 -1.30 -11.53 -0.44
C HIS A 34 -0.29 -12.53 -1.00
N ARG A 35 -0.08 -12.54 -2.33
CA ARG A 35 0.92 -13.42 -2.96
C ARG A 35 2.37 -12.97 -2.73
N LEU A 36 2.56 -11.72 -2.35
CA LEU A 36 3.86 -11.09 -2.17
C LEU A 36 4.29 -11.00 -0.71
N ILE A 37 3.38 -10.97 0.26
CA ILE A 37 3.72 -10.87 1.69
C ILE A 37 4.13 -12.21 2.30
N TYR A 38 5.07 -12.16 3.24
CA TYR A 38 5.34 -13.26 4.16
C TYR A 38 4.21 -13.37 5.19
N GLU A 39 3.77 -14.59 5.46
CA GLU A 39 2.74 -14.87 6.47
C GLU A 39 3.34 -15.63 7.64
N GLU A 40 3.10 -15.15 8.86
CA GLU A 40 3.43 -15.89 10.08
C GLU A 40 2.31 -16.88 10.40
N ILE A 41 2.65 -18.15 10.49
CA ILE A 41 1.69 -19.24 10.70
C ILE A 41 2.04 -19.93 12.02
N PRO A 42 1.07 -20.17 12.91
CA PRO A 42 1.31 -20.97 14.09
C PRO A 42 1.67 -22.41 13.70
N TYR A 43 2.80 -22.89 14.20
CA TYR A 43 3.33 -24.24 13.98
C TYR A 43 3.45 -24.99 15.32
N GLY A 44 2.65 -26.04 15.48
CA GLY A 44 2.67 -26.90 16.67
C GLY A 44 1.84 -26.38 17.85
N MET A 45 1.73 -27.19 18.92
CA MET A 45 0.93 -26.87 20.11
C MET A 45 1.62 -25.92 21.10
N ASP A 46 2.87 -25.54 20.86
CA ASP A 46 3.73 -24.78 21.78
C ASP A 46 3.82 -23.27 21.44
N GLY A 47 2.95 -22.79 20.54
CA GLY A 47 2.92 -21.38 20.13
C GLY A 47 4.08 -20.93 19.24
N ALA A 48 4.93 -21.85 18.77
CA ALA A 48 5.99 -21.52 17.82
C ALA A 48 5.40 -21.05 16.48
N THR A 49 5.89 -19.95 15.93
CA THR A 49 5.47 -19.44 14.62
C THR A 49 6.48 -19.84 13.54
N THR A 50 5.98 -20.19 12.36
CA THR A 50 6.80 -20.41 11.16
C THR A 50 6.42 -19.39 10.10
N ILE A 51 7.39 -18.99 9.28
CA ILE A 51 7.19 -17.99 8.25
C ILE A 51 6.97 -18.68 6.92
N ARG A 52 5.82 -18.43 6.29
CA ARG A 52 5.56 -18.85 4.91
C ARG A 52 6.19 -17.86 3.95
N THR A 53 7.12 -18.35 3.16
CA THR A 53 7.73 -17.58 2.05
C THR A 53 6.71 -17.36 0.92
N PRO A 54 6.61 -16.13 0.39
CA PRO A 54 5.83 -15.81 -0.80
C PRO A 54 6.17 -16.72 -1.98
N SER A 55 5.17 -17.12 -2.76
CA SER A 55 5.40 -17.91 -3.99
C SER A 55 6.26 -17.15 -5.00
N PHE A 56 6.27 -15.81 -4.92
CA PHE A 56 7.17 -14.91 -5.65
C PHE A 56 8.65 -15.32 -5.57
N PHE A 57 9.14 -15.74 -4.41
CA PHE A 57 10.55 -16.13 -4.24
C PHE A 57 10.82 -17.60 -4.56
N LEU A 58 9.78 -18.43 -4.66
CA LEU A 58 9.90 -19.88 -4.87
C LEU A 58 9.83 -20.28 -6.34
N LEU A 59 9.18 -19.48 -7.19
CA LEU A 59 8.83 -19.83 -8.56
C LEU A 59 9.92 -19.46 -9.59
N ASN A 60 11.19 -19.45 -9.19
CA ASN A 60 12.31 -19.03 -10.03
C ASN A 60 12.85 -20.13 -10.99
N ASP A 61 12.03 -21.14 -11.33
CA ASP A 61 12.47 -22.32 -12.10
C ASP A 61 11.92 -22.36 -13.55
N ASP A 62 12.79 -22.75 -14.48
CA ASP A 62 12.97 -22.20 -15.84
C ASP A 62 11.88 -22.43 -16.91
N ASN A 63 10.67 -22.91 -16.61
CA ASN A 63 9.73 -23.32 -17.70
C ASN A 63 8.23 -23.05 -17.49
N LYS A 64 7.81 -22.21 -16.54
CA LYS A 64 6.38 -21.88 -16.30
C LYS A 64 6.05 -20.39 -16.32
N HIS A 65 6.72 -19.62 -17.17
CA HIS A 65 6.55 -18.17 -17.32
C HIS A 65 5.20 -17.73 -17.91
N ALA A 66 4.30 -18.65 -18.28
CA ALA A 66 3.04 -18.29 -18.94
C ALA A 66 1.92 -17.86 -17.97
N ASP A 67 1.88 -18.40 -16.75
CA ASP A 67 0.66 -18.35 -15.91
C ASP A 67 0.82 -17.64 -14.55
N CYS A 68 2.02 -17.16 -14.19
CA CYS A 68 2.26 -16.49 -12.90
C CYS A 68 2.73 -15.04 -13.07
N GLU A 69 1.82 -14.16 -13.51
CA GLU A 69 2.04 -12.71 -13.42
C GLU A 69 1.84 -12.25 -11.96
N PHE A 70 2.93 -11.96 -11.25
CA PHE A 70 2.90 -11.40 -9.88
C PHE A 70 2.58 -9.91 -9.86
N PHE A 71 2.90 -9.23 -10.95
CA PHE A 71 2.60 -7.82 -11.20
C PHE A 71 1.83 -7.71 -12.50
N VAL A 72 1.08 -6.61 -12.67
CA VAL A 72 0.55 -6.28 -13.99
C VAL A 72 1.72 -5.85 -14.88
N ARG A 73 1.82 -6.39 -16.10
CA ARG A 73 2.82 -5.95 -17.09
C ARG A 73 2.87 -4.44 -17.25
N ASP A 74 4.10 -3.92 -17.33
CA ASP A 74 4.42 -2.50 -17.51
C ASP A 74 3.85 -1.60 -16.40
N SER A 75 3.56 -2.17 -15.23
CA SER A 75 3.02 -1.40 -14.10
C SER A 75 4.11 -0.69 -13.30
N GLU A 76 3.72 0.37 -12.59
CA GLU A 76 4.61 1.04 -11.65
C GLU A 76 5.11 0.13 -10.52
N ALA A 77 4.32 -0.87 -10.10
CA ALA A 77 4.75 -1.86 -9.11
C ALA A 77 5.90 -2.73 -9.64
N GLU A 78 5.73 -3.28 -10.86
CA GLU A 78 6.77 -4.06 -11.53
C GLU A 78 8.04 -3.22 -11.69
N ARG A 79 7.91 -1.98 -12.20
CA ARG A 79 9.01 -1.05 -12.37
C ARG A 79 9.75 -0.79 -11.06
N ARG A 80 9.04 -0.44 -9.98
CA ARG A 80 9.63 -0.13 -8.67
C ARG A 80 10.36 -1.33 -8.07
N ILE A 81 9.77 -2.53 -8.09
CA ILE A 81 10.41 -3.75 -7.59
C ILE A 81 11.62 -4.13 -8.44
N SER A 82 11.55 -3.97 -9.76
CA SER A 82 12.67 -4.26 -10.66
C SER A 82 13.86 -3.34 -10.38
N PHE A 83 13.61 -2.03 -10.24
CA PHE A 83 14.67 -1.07 -9.87
C PHE A 83 15.23 -1.33 -8.48
N PHE A 84 14.40 -1.72 -7.52
CA PHE A 84 14.84 -2.12 -6.19
C PHE A 84 15.72 -3.37 -6.23
N ALA A 85 15.31 -4.42 -6.95
CA ALA A 85 16.11 -5.63 -7.11
C ALA A 85 17.46 -5.34 -7.78
N GLN A 86 17.46 -4.48 -8.81
CA GLN A 86 18.69 -4.04 -9.46
C GLN A 86 19.59 -3.23 -8.51
N SER A 87 19.03 -2.36 -7.67
CA SER A 87 19.82 -1.55 -6.74
C SER A 87 20.53 -2.39 -5.67
N LEU A 88 19.97 -3.54 -5.28
CA LEU A 88 20.63 -4.48 -4.37
C LEU A 88 21.93 -5.09 -4.94
N SER A 89 22.10 -5.09 -6.27
CA SER A 89 23.32 -5.53 -6.93
C SER A 89 24.43 -4.46 -6.99
N THR A 90 24.10 -3.22 -6.60
CA THR A 90 25.06 -2.12 -6.59
C THR A 90 25.87 -2.11 -5.28
N SER A 91 27.01 -1.43 -5.26
CA SER A 91 27.78 -1.28 -4.02
C SER A 91 27.00 -0.45 -3.00
N ILE A 92 26.53 -1.10 -1.93
CA ILE A 92 25.84 -0.45 -0.82
C ILE A 92 26.88 -0.07 0.24
N PRO A 93 26.91 1.19 0.72
CA PRO A 93 27.83 1.59 1.79
C PRO A 93 27.49 0.87 3.11
N GLU A 94 28.48 0.74 3.99
CA GLU A 94 28.28 0.18 5.32
C GLU A 94 27.33 1.06 6.14
N SER A 95 26.30 0.46 6.73
CA SER A 95 25.30 1.16 7.53
C SER A 95 25.81 1.43 8.93
N VAL A 96 25.51 2.62 9.47
CA VAL A 96 25.65 2.91 10.90
C VAL A 96 24.41 2.45 11.66
N PRO A 97 24.52 2.04 12.93
CA PRO A 97 23.36 1.75 13.77
C PRO A 97 22.39 2.93 13.83
N ILE A 98 21.10 2.65 13.92
CA ILE A 98 20.03 3.67 13.99
C ILE A 98 20.22 4.60 15.19
N GLU A 99 20.74 4.10 16.31
CA GLU A 99 21.08 4.93 17.48
C GLU A 99 22.14 5.99 17.20
N ALA A 100 23.03 5.73 16.23
CA ALA A 100 24.07 6.65 15.79
C ALA A 100 23.67 7.46 14.54
N MET A 101 22.45 7.29 14.04
CA MET A 101 21.98 8.00 12.86
C MET A 101 21.88 9.51 13.15
N PRO A 102 22.50 10.38 12.32
CA PRO A 102 22.34 11.82 12.45
C PRO A 102 20.86 12.23 12.36
N SER A 103 20.43 13.11 13.26
CA SER A 103 19.10 13.70 13.17
C SER A 103 19.02 14.59 11.94
N PHE A 104 17.95 14.45 11.17
CA PHE A 104 17.66 15.32 10.05
C PHE A 104 16.24 15.86 10.16
N THR A 105 16.03 17.05 9.61
CA THR A 105 14.70 17.64 9.45
C THR A 105 14.48 17.90 7.98
N VAL A 106 13.33 17.46 7.49
CA VAL A 106 12.93 17.67 6.11
C VAL A 106 12.12 18.95 6.04
N LEU A 107 12.65 19.95 5.34
CA LEU A 107 11.94 21.19 5.04
C LEU A 107 11.49 21.15 3.58
N ILE A 108 10.19 21.25 3.35
CA ILE A 108 9.61 21.23 2.02
C ILE A 108 9.20 22.67 1.70
N PRO A 109 9.86 23.33 0.73
CA PRO A 109 9.50 24.69 0.36
C PRO A 109 8.10 24.68 -0.24
N HIS A 110 7.16 25.20 0.54
CA HIS A 110 5.76 25.31 0.13
C HIS A 110 5.53 26.71 -0.43
N TYR A 111 5.36 26.80 -1.75
CA TYR A 111 4.94 28.03 -2.42
C TYR A 111 3.40 28.12 -2.43
N SER A 112 2.81 28.54 -3.54
CA SER A 112 1.37 28.57 -3.76
C SER A 112 0.81 27.27 -4.36
N GLU A 113 1.65 26.24 -4.55
CA GLU A 113 1.23 24.94 -5.07
C GLU A 113 0.40 24.20 -4.03
N LYS A 114 -0.71 23.59 -4.47
CA LYS A 114 -1.56 22.80 -3.58
C LYS A 114 -0.99 21.41 -3.41
N ILE A 115 -0.80 21.00 -2.16
CA ILE A 115 -0.40 19.62 -1.84
C ILE A 115 -1.52 18.64 -2.22
N ILE A 116 -2.75 18.89 -1.77
CA ILE A 116 -3.91 18.03 -2.08
C ILE A 116 -4.88 18.80 -2.98
N LEU A 117 -5.22 18.24 -4.12
CA LEU A 117 -6.23 18.78 -5.02
C LEU A 117 -7.60 18.84 -4.34
N SER A 118 -8.38 19.88 -4.61
CA SER A 118 -9.78 19.93 -4.16
C SER A 118 -10.66 19.01 -5.01
N LEU A 119 -11.82 18.61 -4.46
CA LEU A 119 -12.80 17.81 -5.20
C LEU A 119 -13.19 18.50 -6.52
N ARG A 120 -13.42 19.81 -6.48
CA ARG A 120 -13.79 20.60 -7.65
C ARG A 120 -12.74 20.56 -8.74
N GLU A 121 -11.45 20.57 -8.39
CA GLU A 121 -10.36 20.50 -9.36
C GLU A 121 -10.27 19.15 -10.06
N ILE A 122 -10.66 18.06 -9.38
CA ILE A 122 -10.58 16.71 -9.96
C ILE A 122 -11.80 16.34 -10.80
N ILE A 123 -13.01 16.82 -10.44
CA ILE A 123 -14.26 16.44 -11.12
C ILE A 123 -14.72 17.44 -12.17
N LYS A 124 -14.31 18.71 -12.09
CA LYS A 124 -14.77 19.73 -13.04
C LYS A 124 -14.08 19.52 -14.38
N GLU A 125 -14.85 19.63 -15.47
CA GLU A 125 -14.31 19.69 -16.82
C GLU A 125 -13.40 20.91 -16.99
N ASP A 126 -12.30 20.70 -17.70
CA ASP A 126 -11.42 21.79 -18.07
C ASP A 126 -12.07 22.67 -19.15
N ALA A 127 -11.71 23.95 -19.19
CA ALA A 127 -12.26 24.86 -20.21
C ALA A 127 -11.82 24.47 -21.63
N HIS A 128 -10.68 23.78 -21.76
CA HIS A 128 -10.08 23.40 -23.04
C HIS A 128 -10.24 21.90 -23.36
N SER A 129 -10.73 21.10 -22.41
CA SER A 129 -10.94 19.66 -22.56
C SER A 129 -12.31 19.28 -22.01
N LYS A 130 -13.10 18.52 -22.78
CA LYS A 130 -14.41 17.98 -22.32
C LYS A 130 -14.26 16.83 -21.31
N MET A 131 -13.14 16.75 -20.62
CA MET A 131 -12.79 15.68 -19.70
C MET A 131 -12.27 16.27 -18.39
N SER A 132 -12.75 15.73 -17.27
CA SER A 132 -12.23 16.08 -15.95
C SER A 132 -10.86 15.43 -15.71
N LEU A 133 -10.10 15.98 -14.77
CA LEU A 133 -8.79 15.40 -14.41
C LEU A 133 -8.93 13.95 -13.92
N LEU A 134 -9.97 13.65 -13.14
CA LEU A 134 -10.22 12.29 -12.66
C LEU A 134 -10.47 11.30 -13.82
N GLU A 135 -11.26 11.70 -14.81
CA GLU A 135 -11.54 10.84 -15.96
C GLU A 135 -10.29 10.60 -16.82
N TYR A 136 -9.47 11.64 -16.99
CA TYR A 136 -8.16 11.50 -17.64
C TYR A 136 -7.25 10.52 -16.90
N LEU A 137 -7.17 10.62 -15.57
CA LEU A 137 -6.36 9.71 -14.76
C LEU A 137 -6.84 8.25 -14.82
N LYS A 138 -8.16 8.03 -14.88
CA LYS A 138 -8.73 6.69 -15.05
C LYS A 138 -8.31 6.06 -16.37
N GLN A 139 -8.12 6.86 -17.42
CA GLN A 139 -7.66 6.37 -18.72
C GLN A 139 -6.17 6.01 -18.72
N ILE A 140 -5.34 6.76 -18.00
CA ILE A 140 -3.89 6.49 -17.92
C ILE A 140 -3.57 5.37 -16.92
N PHE A 141 -4.31 5.28 -15.82
CA PHE A 141 -4.08 4.32 -14.74
C PHE A 141 -5.30 3.40 -14.50
N PRO A 142 -5.76 2.63 -15.50
CA PRO A 142 -7.00 1.86 -15.41
C PRO A 142 -6.95 0.77 -14.34
N HIS A 143 -5.81 0.09 -14.20
CA HIS A 143 -5.63 -0.96 -13.20
C HIS A 143 -5.60 -0.38 -11.79
N GLU A 144 -4.89 0.72 -11.58
CA GLU A 144 -4.79 1.36 -10.27
C GLU A 144 -6.13 1.94 -9.82
N TRP A 145 -6.93 2.47 -10.75
CA TRP A 145 -8.31 2.89 -10.45
C TRP A 145 -9.18 1.70 -10.05
N LYS A 146 -9.07 0.57 -10.77
CA LYS A 146 -9.77 -0.67 -10.42
C LYS A 146 -9.40 -1.14 -9.02
N PHE A 147 -8.12 -1.11 -8.66
CA PHE A 147 -7.65 -1.49 -7.32
C PHE A 147 -8.16 -0.52 -6.25
N PHE A 148 -8.13 0.78 -6.51
CA PHE A 148 -8.70 1.81 -5.64
C PHE A 148 -10.19 1.62 -5.37
N VAL A 149 -10.98 1.34 -6.42
CA VAL A 149 -12.41 1.11 -6.30
C VAL A 149 -12.71 -0.17 -5.51
N ALA A 150 -11.98 -1.25 -5.78
CA ALA A 150 -12.14 -2.51 -5.05
C ALA A 150 -11.83 -2.34 -3.56
N ASP A 151 -10.73 -1.67 -3.24
CA ASP A 151 -10.31 -1.36 -1.86
C ASP A 151 -11.33 -0.45 -1.14
N THR A 152 -11.86 0.57 -1.82
CA THR A 152 -12.92 1.43 -1.25
C THR A 152 -14.24 0.67 -1.04
N LYS A 153 -14.53 -0.33 -1.89
CA LYS A 153 -15.71 -1.20 -1.72
C LYS A 153 -15.59 -2.06 -0.45
N ILE A 154 -14.41 -2.60 -0.18
CA ILE A 154 -14.16 -3.38 1.04
C ILE A 154 -14.36 -2.49 2.27
N LEU A 155 -13.74 -1.31 2.30
CA LEU A 155 -13.86 -0.37 3.41
C LEU A 155 -15.31 0.08 3.68
N THR A 156 -16.09 0.32 2.62
CA THR A 156 -17.51 0.68 2.75
C THR A 156 -18.36 -0.48 3.24
N ASN A 157 -18.08 -1.70 2.77
CA ASN A 157 -18.80 -2.91 3.20
C ASN A 157 -18.47 -3.30 4.65
N GLU A 158 -17.23 -3.14 5.10
CA GLU A 158 -16.83 -3.37 6.50
C GLU A 158 -17.50 -2.39 7.47
N SER A 159 -17.85 -1.19 6.99
CA SER A 159 -18.56 -0.17 7.77
C SER A 159 -20.07 -0.41 7.89
N SER A 160 -20.62 -1.31 7.06
CA SER A 160 -22.04 -1.68 7.06
C SER A 160 -22.21 -3.08 7.64
N GLU A 161 -22.93 -3.20 8.76
CA GLU A 161 -23.31 -4.50 9.34
C GLU A 161 -23.93 -5.40 8.26
N ILE A 162 -23.55 -6.69 8.28
CA ILE A 162 -23.93 -7.69 7.27
C ILE A 162 -25.47 -7.83 7.27
N ASP A 163 -26.11 -7.26 6.26
CA ASP A 163 -27.53 -7.47 5.99
C ASP A 163 -27.64 -8.66 5.03
N ASP A 164 -28.03 -9.82 5.58
CA ASP A 164 -27.91 -11.16 4.98
C ASP A 164 -28.90 -11.46 3.83
N ASP A 165 -29.66 -10.47 3.35
CA ASP A 165 -30.77 -10.68 2.40
C ASP A 165 -30.59 -9.94 1.07
N LYS A 166 -29.55 -10.26 0.28
CA LYS A 166 -29.45 -9.77 -1.11
C LYS A 166 -29.10 -10.84 -2.12
N GLN A 167 -30.09 -11.70 -2.38
CA GLN A 167 -30.14 -12.51 -3.60
C GLN A 167 -31.12 -11.91 -4.61
N GLU A 168 -30.98 -10.63 -4.98
CA GLU A 168 -31.78 -10.03 -6.07
C GLU A 168 -30.97 -9.08 -6.97
N ASN A 169 -30.89 -9.47 -8.25
CA ASN A 169 -30.46 -8.76 -9.46
C ASN A 169 -29.06 -8.11 -9.50
N TYR A 170 -28.12 -8.82 -10.14
CA TYR A 170 -26.79 -8.33 -10.55
C TYR A 170 -26.81 -6.98 -11.30
N MET A 171 -27.89 -6.69 -12.04
CA MET A 171 -28.03 -5.40 -12.73
C MET A 171 -28.31 -4.24 -11.76
N GLN A 172 -29.02 -4.49 -10.66
CA GLN A 172 -29.34 -3.47 -9.68
C GLN A 172 -28.10 -3.11 -8.84
N SER A 173 -27.32 -4.12 -8.44
CA SER A 173 -26.05 -3.88 -7.74
C SER A 173 -25.03 -3.15 -8.60
N ALA A 174 -25.00 -3.40 -9.91
CA ALA A 174 -24.15 -2.66 -10.86
C ALA A 174 -24.56 -1.18 -10.99
N ILE A 175 -25.87 -0.88 -10.97
CA ILE A 175 -26.38 0.50 -10.99
C ILE A 175 -26.06 1.20 -9.67
N ASP A 176 -26.25 0.52 -8.54
CA ASP A 176 -25.95 1.05 -7.21
C ASP A 176 -24.44 1.29 -7.01
N ASP A 177 -23.59 0.51 -7.70
CA ASP A 177 -22.13 0.67 -7.72
C ASP A 177 -21.65 1.77 -8.69
N LEU A 178 -22.51 2.32 -9.54
CA LEU A 178 -22.10 3.31 -10.54
C LEU A 178 -21.37 4.53 -9.95
N PRO A 179 -21.82 5.16 -8.83
CA PRO A 179 -21.09 6.27 -8.21
C PRO A 179 -19.66 5.89 -7.78
N LEU A 180 -19.48 4.64 -7.34
CA LEU A 180 -18.19 4.11 -6.93
C LEU A 180 -17.21 4.06 -8.11
N TYR A 181 -17.65 3.61 -9.29
CA TYR A 181 -16.80 3.58 -10.49
C TYR A 181 -16.58 4.95 -11.13
N CYS A 182 -17.55 5.87 -11.00
CA CYS A 182 -17.46 7.21 -11.57
C CYS A 182 -16.55 8.13 -10.75
N VAL A 183 -16.75 8.19 -9.42
CA VAL A 183 -16.11 9.18 -8.53
C VAL A 183 -15.26 8.52 -7.45
N GLY A 184 -15.40 7.22 -7.21
CA GLY A 184 -14.60 6.47 -6.24
C GLY A 184 -15.31 6.16 -4.94
N TYR A 185 -16.53 6.65 -4.72
CA TYR A 185 -17.30 6.44 -3.49
C TYR A 185 -18.80 6.63 -3.69
N LYS A 186 -19.60 6.02 -2.82
CA LYS A 186 -21.07 6.18 -2.78
C LYS A 186 -21.53 7.17 -1.72
N SER A 187 -20.93 7.09 -0.53
CA SER A 187 -21.27 7.94 0.60
C SER A 187 -20.62 9.31 0.47
N SER A 188 -21.36 10.37 0.79
CA SER A 188 -20.87 11.75 0.80
C SER A 188 -19.99 12.09 2.01
N ALA A 189 -19.63 11.10 2.84
CA ALA A 189 -18.73 11.31 3.96
C ALA A 189 -17.40 11.93 3.50
N PRO A 190 -16.85 12.89 4.27
CA PRO A 190 -15.68 13.66 3.85
C PRO A 190 -14.43 12.79 3.66
N GLU A 191 -14.32 11.66 4.38
CA GLU A 191 -13.22 10.70 4.29
C GLU A 191 -13.11 10.05 2.91
N TYR A 192 -14.23 9.59 2.34
CA TYR A 192 -14.23 8.98 1.01
C TYR A 192 -13.90 10.00 -0.08
N SER A 193 -14.40 11.23 0.06
CA SER A 193 -14.03 12.32 -0.84
C SER A 193 -12.54 12.65 -0.75
N LEU A 194 -11.98 12.66 0.47
CA LEU A 194 -10.56 12.84 0.69
C LEU A 194 -9.75 11.70 0.05
N ARG A 195 -10.21 10.45 0.13
CA ARG A 195 -9.54 9.28 -0.47
C ARG A 195 -9.38 9.42 -1.98
N THR A 196 -10.44 9.79 -2.71
CA THR A 196 -10.35 10.06 -4.16
C THR A 196 -9.41 11.23 -4.45
N ARG A 197 -9.45 12.30 -3.66
CA ARG A 197 -8.56 13.46 -3.82
C ARG A 197 -7.10 13.11 -3.60
N ILE A 198 -6.79 12.28 -2.61
CA ILE A 198 -5.45 11.74 -2.35
C ILE A 198 -5.00 10.88 -3.53
N TRP A 199 -5.85 9.96 -4.00
CA TRP A 199 -5.55 9.10 -5.14
C TRP A 199 -5.18 9.91 -6.39
N ALA A 200 -5.96 10.97 -6.69
CA ALA A 200 -5.68 11.86 -7.80
C ALA A 200 -4.41 12.70 -7.59
N SER A 201 -4.20 13.23 -6.38
CA SER A 201 -3.02 14.04 -6.04
C SER A 201 -1.74 13.22 -6.11
N LEU A 202 -1.75 11.96 -5.68
CA LEU A 202 -0.59 11.07 -5.79
C LEU A 202 -0.13 10.89 -7.25
N ARG A 203 -1.07 10.86 -8.20
CA ARG A 203 -0.76 10.67 -9.63
C ARG A 203 -0.37 11.96 -10.34
N THR A 204 -0.77 13.12 -9.84
CA THR A 204 -0.64 14.40 -10.56
C THR A 204 0.25 15.43 -9.88
N GLN A 205 0.25 15.50 -8.56
CA GLN A 205 0.96 16.51 -7.79
C GLN A 205 2.33 15.99 -7.36
N THR A 206 3.38 16.61 -7.90
CA THR A 206 4.76 16.29 -7.52
C THR A 206 5.00 16.59 -6.05
N LEU A 207 4.52 17.73 -5.55
CA LEU A 207 4.66 18.11 -4.15
C LEU A 207 4.01 17.09 -3.21
N TYR A 208 2.81 16.59 -3.54
CA TYR A 208 2.17 15.52 -2.78
C TYR A 208 3.02 14.26 -2.71
N ARG A 209 3.54 13.78 -3.84
CA ARG A 209 4.41 12.59 -3.89
C ARG A 209 5.66 12.77 -3.04
N THR A 210 6.28 13.95 -3.09
CA THR A 210 7.46 14.26 -2.27
C THR A 210 7.13 14.22 -0.78
N VAL A 211 6.06 14.92 -0.35
CA VAL A 211 5.62 14.92 1.05
C VAL A 211 5.27 13.50 1.51
N SER A 212 4.45 12.78 0.75
CA SER A 212 4.01 11.42 1.07
C SER A 212 5.19 10.45 1.16
N GLY A 213 6.16 10.55 0.26
CA GLY A 213 7.39 9.74 0.31
C GLY A 213 8.22 10.03 1.56
N MET A 214 8.39 11.30 1.91
CA MET A 214 9.15 11.72 3.09
C MET A 214 8.46 11.33 4.40
N MET A 215 7.12 11.30 4.42
CA MET A 215 6.35 10.83 5.58
C MET A 215 6.62 9.34 5.92
N ASN A 216 7.09 8.55 4.95
CA ASN A 216 7.48 7.16 5.21
C ASN A 216 8.79 7.03 6.01
N TYR A 217 9.62 8.07 6.11
CA TYR A 217 10.90 8.00 6.85
C TYR A 217 10.70 7.61 8.31
N GLN A 218 9.73 8.20 8.99
CA GLN A 218 9.46 7.87 10.40
C GLN A 218 9.17 6.37 10.58
N ARG A 219 8.36 5.81 9.67
CA ARG A 219 7.99 4.39 9.72
C ARG A 219 9.18 3.50 9.38
N ALA A 220 9.92 3.85 8.33
CA ALA A 220 11.12 3.13 7.93
C ALA A 220 12.18 3.09 9.05
N ILE A 221 12.46 4.23 9.70
CA ILE A 221 13.42 4.30 10.81
C ILE A 221 12.94 3.45 12.00
N LYS A 222 11.65 3.50 12.36
CA LYS A 222 11.09 2.65 13.41
C LYS A 222 11.23 1.16 13.08
N THR A 223 10.94 0.77 11.84
CA THR A 223 11.10 -0.61 11.39
C THR A 223 12.57 -1.03 11.45
N LEU A 224 13.51 -0.21 10.97
CA LEU A 224 14.95 -0.50 11.05
C LEU A 224 15.44 -0.62 12.48
N HIS A 225 15.04 0.29 13.37
CA HIS A 225 15.40 0.24 14.79
C HIS A 225 14.95 -1.07 15.46
N ARG A 226 13.73 -1.54 15.15
CA ARG A 226 13.20 -2.81 15.66
C ARG A 226 14.01 -4.00 15.17
N ILE A 227 14.47 -3.95 13.91
CA ILE A 227 15.29 -5.00 13.30
C ILE A 227 16.70 -5.05 13.91
N GLU A 228 17.28 -3.90 14.23
CA GLU A 228 18.59 -3.85 14.90
C GLU A 228 18.51 -4.29 16.37
N ASN A 229 17.38 -4.06 17.03
CA ASN A 229 17.18 -4.32 18.46
C ASN A 229 16.01 -5.30 18.73
N PRO A 230 16.13 -6.58 18.32
CA PRO A 230 15.05 -7.55 18.47
C PRO A 230 14.67 -7.81 19.93
N GLU A 231 15.61 -7.69 20.88
CA GLU A 231 15.36 -7.91 22.31
C GLU A 231 14.40 -6.88 22.93
N VAL A 232 14.29 -5.68 22.34
CA VAL A 232 13.38 -4.62 22.81
C VAL A 232 11.92 -4.98 22.49
N LEU A 233 11.67 -5.82 21.47
CA LEU A 233 10.33 -6.28 21.09
C LEU A 233 9.74 -7.20 22.17
N ASP A 234 10.55 -8.09 22.75
CA ASP A 234 10.13 -9.02 23.81
C ASP A 234 9.76 -8.31 25.13
N LEU A 235 10.31 -7.10 25.36
CA LEU A 235 10.12 -6.36 26.61
C LEU A 235 8.90 -5.43 26.60
N HIS A 236 8.46 -4.96 25.43
CA HIS A 236 7.37 -3.99 25.33
C HIS A 236 6.02 -4.57 24.93
N GLY A 237 5.91 -5.86 24.57
CA GLY A 237 4.61 -6.51 24.31
C GLY A 237 3.76 -5.89 23.19
N ASP A 238 4.23 -4.79 22.58
CA ASP A 238 3.61 -4.12 21.45
C ASP A 238 3.97 -4.89 20.18
N GLY A 239 3.32 -6.04 20.04
CA GLY A 239 2.95 -6.53 18.73
C GLY A 239 2.08 -5.47 18.08
N TYR A 240 2.69 -4.47 17.44
CA TYR A 240 2.02 -3.65 16.44
C TYR A 240 1.65 -4.60 15.32
N ALA A 241 0.49 -5.23 15.49
CA ALA A 241 -0.06 -6.21 14.58
C ALA A 241 -0.05 -5.62 13.17
N VAL A 242 0.12 -6.50 12.19
CA VAL A 242 -0.04 -6.14 10.79
C VAL A 242 -1.40 -5.41 10.55
N ASP A 243 -2.39 -5.66 11.43
CA ASP A 243 -3.70 -5.02 11.50
C ASP A 243 -3.68 -3.51 11.83
N ASP A 244 -2.77 -3.04 12.69
CA ASP A 244 -2.67 -1.62 13.07
C ASP A 244 -2.18 -0.75 11.91
N TYR A 245 -1.68 -1.39 10.85
CA TYR A 245 -1.29 -0.72 9.62
C TYR A 245 -2.47 -0.49 8.66
N LEU A 246 -3.57 -1.25 8.75
CA LEU A 246 -4.76 -0.98 7.93
C LEU A 246 -5.62 0.15 8.53
N THR A 247 -5.52 0.38 9.84
CA THR A 247 -6.37 1.33 10.60
C THR A 247 -5.81 2.76 10.69
N PHE A 248 -4.49 2.96 10.61
CA PHE A 248 -3.87 4.27 10.93
C PHE A 248 -4.09 5.42 9.92
N PHE A 249 -4.85 5.20 8.84
CA PHE A 249 -5.34 6.29 7.96
C PHE A 249 -6.87 6.27 7.79
N GLY A 250 -7.57 5.50 8.64
CA GLY A 250 -9.02 5.51 8.77
C GLY A 250 -9.52 6.40 9.93
N ASN A 251 -8.72 7.38 10.36
CA ASN A 251 -9.11 8.46 11.27
C ASN A 251 -8.45 9.78 10.83
#